data_AF-A0A973IRN5-F1
#
_entry.id   AF-A0A973IRN5-F1
#
_cell.length_a   1.000
_cell.length_b   1.000
_cell.length_c   1.000
_cell.angle_alpha   90.00
_cell.angle_beta   90.00
_cell.angle_gamma   90.00
#
_symmetry.space_group_name_H-M   'P 1'
#
loop_
_entity.id
_entity.type
_entity.pdbx_description
1 polymer ?
#
loop_
_entity_poly.entity_id
_entity_poly.type
_entity_poly.pdbx_seq_one_letter_code
_entity_poly.pdbx_strand_id
1 'polypeptide(L)'
;MRTMIAVILAAVFSLPSMAVCAGAPRQIAGIRLGADVSEYRDLLHMDTAVPLRHSEYLTEADIRYIPGYRGGYVSYANCAEPGRIARIKLKYERDDKGFFDQLLDQFNRKFGKPAEYRGDAFRACIAWKWTFVDSEKNRINLILQHNCQDDEDYMSGNAVKLSMRNLIEKERLCFEARRPEPRKPAEELREKKFDIKYFVPD
;
A
#
# COMPACT_ATOMS: atom_id res chain seq x y z
N MET A 1 -70.36 9.22 -31.86
CA MET A 1 -69.27 9.99 -32.50
C MET A 1 -68.79 11.05 -31.53
N ARG A 2 -67.62 10.87 -30.90
CA ARG A 2 -66.69 11.89 -30.36
C ARG A 2 -65.63 11.23 -29.45
N THR A 3 -64.62 10.70 -30.13
CA THR A 3 -63.18 10.65 -29.79
C THR A 3 -62.77 10.74 -28.30
N MET A 4 -62.31 9.61 -27.74
CA MET A 4 -61.44 9.56 -26.57
C MET A 4 -60.03 10.02 -26.95
N ILE A 5 -59.48 10.99 -26.22
CA ILE A 5 -58.08 11.41 -26.33
C ILE A 5 -57.28 10.58 -25.32
N ALA A 6 -56.42 9.69 -25.80
CA ALA A 6 -55.46 8.96 -24.99
C ALA A 6 -54.16 9.77 -24.88
N VAL A 7 -53.85 10.25 -23.66
CA VAL A 7 -52.57 10.91 -23.35
C VAL A 7 -51.59 9.82 -22.92
N ILE A 8 -50.65 9.48 -23.81
CA ILE A 8 -49.52 8.61 -23.51
C ILE A 8 -48.44 9.48 -22.86
N LEU A 9 -48.32 9.41 -21.54
CA LEU A 9 -47.24 10.06 -20.79
C LEU A 9 -46.01 9.15 -20.83
N ALA A 10 -45.03 9.53 -21.64
CA ALA A 10 -43.75 8.83 -21.77
C ALA A 10 -42.97 8.90 -20.44
N ALA A 11 -42.89 7.78 -19.73
CA ALA A 11 -42.03 7.62 -18.57
C ALA A 11 -40.57 7.55 -19.05
N VAL A 12 -39.87 8.68 -18.94
CA VAL A 12 -38.41 8.75 -19.09
C VAL A 12 -37.80 7.98 -17.93
N PHE A 13 -37.45 6.71 -18.16
CA PHE A 13 -36.64 5.91 -17.25
C PHE A 13 -35.22 6.50 -17.24
N SER A 14 -34.96 7.38 -16.28
CA SER A 14 -33.60 7.74 -15.87
C SER A 14 -32.96 6.50 -15.26
N LEU A 15 -32.23 5.74 -16.09
CA LEU A 15 -31.35 4.68 -15.62
C LEU A 15 -30.35 5.31 -14.62
N PRO A 16 -30.38 4.93 -13.34
CA PRO A 16 -29.32 5.32 -12.42
C PRO A 16 -28.05 4.68 -12.95
N SER A 17 -27.06 5.51 -13.27
CA SER A 17 -25.69 5.06 -13.53
C SER A 17 -25.24 4.33 -12.27
N MET A 18 -25.32 3.00 -12.27
CA MET A 18 -24.72 2.19 -11.23
C MET A 18 -23.22 2.40 -11.36
N ALA A 19 -22.68 3.32 -10.57
CA ALA A 19 -21.28 3.35 -10.25
C ALA A 19 -20.96 1.97 -9.67
N VAL A 20 -20.40 1.10 -10.49
CA VAL A 20 -19.80 -0.15 -10.05
C VAL A 20 -18.69 0.27 -9.10
N CYS A 21 -18.98 0.27 -7.80
CA CYS A 21 -17.95 0.36 -6.77
C CYS A 21 -17.07 -0.86 -6.97
N ALA A 22 -15.95 -0.70 -7.67
CA ALA A 22 -14.96 -1.75 -7.77
C ALA A 22 -14.58 -2.16 -6.34
N GLY A 23 -14.69 -3.46 -6.05
CA GLY A 23 -14.33 -4.00 -4.74
C GLY A 23 -12.87 -3.66 -4.39
N ALA A 24 -12.56 -3.68 -3.09
CA ALA A 24 -11.22 -3.40 -2.58
C ALA A 24 -10.15 -4.21 -3.33
N PRO A 25 -9.08 -3.58 -3.85
CA PRO A 25 -8.03 -4.29 -4.57
C PRO A 25 -7.19 -5.13 -3.60
N ARG A 26 -7.22 -6.45 -3.75
CA ARG A 26 -6.49 -7.39 -2.87
C ARG A 26 -5.31 -8.08 -3.52
N GLN A 27 -5.12 -7.88 -4.83
CA GLN A 27 -4.12 -8.58 -5.61
C GLN A 27 -3.49 -7.65 -6.65
N ILE A 28 -2.21 -7.85 -6.90
CA ILE A 28 -1.48 -7.23 -8.00
C ILE A 28 -0.36 -8.17 -8.44
N ALA A 29 -0.08 -8.20 -9.75
CA ALA A 29 0.98 -9.05 -10.32
C ALA A 29 0.89 -10.54 -9.92
N GLY A 30 -0.34 -11.05 -9.75
CA GLY A 30 -0.58 -12.43 -9.32
C GLY A 30 -0.46 -12.66 -7.80
N ILE A 31 0.02 -11.69 -7.02
CA ILE A 31 0.24 -11.83 -5.57
C ILE A 31 -0.93 -11.23 -4.78
N ARG A 32 -1.49 -11.98 -3.83
CA ARG A 32 -2.69 -11.60 -3.06
C ARG A 32 -2.38 -11.30 -1.59
N LEU A 33 -2.95 -10.21 -1.06
CA LEU A 33 -2.92 -9.90 0.38
C LEU A 33 -3.64 -11.00 1.18
N GLY A 34 -3.07 -11.35 2.33
CA GLY A 34 -3.57 -12.38 3.24
C GLY A 34 -3.37 -13.82 2.75
N ALA A 35 -2.83 -14.03 1.55
CA ALA A 35 -2.39 -15.36 1.14
C ALA A 35 -1.14 -15.78 1.92
N ASP A 36 -0.86 -17.08 1.95
CA ASP A 36 0.38 -17.59 2.54
C ASP A 36 1.56 -17.30 1.61
N VAL A 37 2.66 -16.76 2.15
CA VAL A 37 3.86 -16.42 1.36
C VAL A 37 4.46 -17.64 0.66
N SER A 38 4.27 -18.85 1.21
CA SER A 38 4.75 -20.09 0.61
C SER A 38 4.08 -20.44 -0.72
N GLU A 39 2.90 -19.87 -1.01
CA GLU A 39 2.21 -20.02 -2.30
C GLU A 39 2.96 -19.31 -3.45
N TYR A 40 3.88 -18.39 -3.13
CA TYR A 40 4.55 -17.51 -4.11
C TYR A 40 6.06 -17.72 -4.18
N ARG A 41 6.57 -18.89 -3.78
CA ARG A 41 8.02 -19.19 -3.80
C ARG A 41 8.66 -18.99 -5.17
N ASP A 42 7.92 -19.26 -6.24
CA ASP A 42 8.39 -19.08 -7.63
C ASP A 42 8.42 -17.62 -8.09
N LEU A 43 7.74 -16.73 -7.36
CA LEU A 43 7.71 -15.29 -7.60
C LEU A 43 8.57 -14.49 -6.62
N LEU A 44 9.15 -15.13 -5.59
CA LEU A 44 9.89 -14.48 -4.51
C LEU A 44 11.29 -15.06 -4.33
N HIS A 45 12.26 -14.18 -4.04
CA HIS A 45 13.59 -14.54 -3.59
C HIS A 45 13.56 -14.80 -2.07
N MET A 46 13.08 -15.99 -1.67
CA MET A 46 12.94 -16.32 -0.24
C MET A 46 14.27 -16.32 0.53
N ASP A 47 15.40 -16.42 -0.17
CA ASP A 47 16.76 -16.29 0.35
C ASP A 47 17.14 -14.85 0.75
N THR A 48 16.40 -13.85 0.29
CA THR A 48 16.55 -12.43 0.69
C THR A 48 15.73 -12.07 1.93
N ALA A 49 14.99 -13.03 2.51
CA ALA A 49 13.99 -12.73 3.52
C ALA A 49 14.61 -12.21 4.82
N VAL A 50 14.30 -10.97 5.19
CA VAL A 50 14.84 -10.31 6.40
C VAL A 50 13.75 -9.60 7.21
N PRO A 51 13.85 -9.55 8.55
CA PRO A 51 12.95 -8.73 9.36
C PRO A 51 13.00 -7.26 8.95
N LEU A 52 11.85 -6.63 8.80
CA LEU A 52 11.76 -5.23 8.37
C LEU A 52 12.21 -4.30 9.51
N ARG A 53 13.23 -3.46 9.26
CA ARG A 53 13.73 -2.49 10.26
C ARG A 53 12.59 -1.56 10.74
N HIS A 54 12.51 -1.34 12.05
CA HIS A 54 11.45 -0.58 12.74
C HIS A 54 10.03 -1.17 12.61
N SER A 55 9.89 -2.37 12.06
CA SER A 55 8.66 -3.14 12.00
C SER A 55 9.01 -4.62 12.01
N GLU A 56 9.83 -5.05 12.97
CA GLU A 56 10.41 -6.40 13.00
C GLU A 56 9.35 -7.52 13.16
N TYR A 57 8.10 -7.14 13.40
CA TYR A 57 6.90 -7.98 13.33
C TYR A 57 6.46 -8.33 11.89
N LEU A 58 7.21 -7.89 10.89
CA LEU A 58 7.11 -8.27 9.49
C LEU A 58 8.47 -8.76 8.98
N THR A 59 8.42 -9.71 8.06
CA THR A 59 9.57 -10.15 7.26
C THR A 59 9.35 -9.73 5.82
N GLU A 60 10.40 -9.27 5.15
CA GLU A 60 10.36 -8.78 3.76
C GLU A 60 11.20 -9.68 2.88
N ALA A 61 10.65 -10.08 1.73
CA ALA A 61 11.36 -10.82 0.70
C ALA A 61 11.19 -10.14 -0.65
N ASP A 62 12.28 -10.08 -1.43
CA ASP A 62 12.27 -9.46 -2.74
C ASP A 62 11.48 -10.29 -3.76
N ILE A 63 10.89 -9.61 -4.73
CA ILE A 63 10.24 -10.28 -5.86
C ILE A 63 11.29 -10.73 -6.88
N ARG A 64 11.02 -11.87 -7.51
CA ARG A 64 11.68 -12.27 -8.76
C ARG A 64 11.18 -11.38 -9.90
N TYR A 65 11.82 -11.51 -11.07
CA TYR A 65 11.39 -10.80 -12.27
C TYR A 65 9.91 -11.08 -12.60
N ILE A 66 9.13 -10.02 -12.73
CA ILE A 66 7.75 -10.06 -13.23
C ILE A 66 7.67 -9.05 -14.38
N PRO A 67 7.22 -9.44 -15.59
CA PRO A 67 7.14 -8.53 -16.72
C PRO A 67 6.42 -7.22 -16.40
N GLY A 68 7.03 -6.09 -16.77
CA GLY A 68 6.51 -4.74 -16.50
C GLY A 68 6.89 -4.18 -15.13
N TYR A 69 7.59 -4.94 -14.28
CA TYR A 69 8.08 -4.51 -12.97
C TYR A 69 9.61 -4.62 -12.89
N ARG A 70 10.27 -3.51 -12.54
CA ARG A 70 11.73 -3.46 -12.35
C ARG A 70 12.17 -4.25 -11.12
N GLY A 71 11.29 -4.35 -10.12
CA GLY A 71 11.55 -5.00 -8.84
C GLY A 71 10.50 -4.62 -7.80
N GLY A 72 10.75 -4.99 -6.55
CA GLY A 72 9.81 -4.80 -5.46
C GLY A 72 9.98 -5.87 -4.39
N TYR A 73 9.08 -5.85 -3.42
CA TYR A 73 9.11 -6.78 -2.31
C TYR A 73 7.70 -7.09 -1.80
N VAL A 74 7.62 -8.18 -1.06
CA VAL A 74 6.46 -8.57 -0.27
C VAL A 74 6.86 -8.60 1.20
N SER A 75 6.08 -7.91 2.05
CA SER A 75 6.23 -8.03 3.50
C SER A 75 5.13 -8.95 4.05
N TYR A 76 5.51 -9.97 4.81
CA TYR A 76 4.61 -10.95 5.43
C TYR A 76 4.79 -10.99 6.95
N ALA A 77 3.72 -11.39 7.63
CA ALA A 77 3.61 -11.49 9.08
C ALA A 77 4.57 -12.55 9.67
N ASN A 78 5.06 -12.32 10.91
CA ASN A 78 5.94 -13.26 11.60
C ASN A 78 5.64 -13.45 13.10
N CYS A 79 4.55 -12.87 13.63
CA CYS A 79 4.18 -12.93 15.04
C CYS A 79 2.80 -13.56 15.29
N ALA A 80 1.71 -12.92 14.85
CA ALA A 80 0.34 -13.33 15.20
C ALA A 80 -0.25 -14.26 14.16
N GLU A 81 0.00 -13.98 12.88
CA GLU A 81 -0.38 -14.81 11.74
C GLU A 81 0.84 -15.06 10.82
N PRO A 82 1.86 -15.82 11.28
CA PRO A 82 3.09 -16.01 10.52
C PRO A 82 2.85 -16.49 9.08
N GLY A 83 3.60 -15.93 8.13
CA GLY A 83 3.51 -16.26 6.71
C GLY A 83 2.45 -15.50 5.92
N ARG A 84 1.51 -14.79 6.57
CA ARG A 84 0.46 -14.05 5.85
C ARG A 84 0.99 -12.77 5.20
N ILE A 85 0.77 -12.62 3.89
CA ILE A 85 1.19 -11.44 3.14
C ILE A 85 0.42 -10.20 3.62
N ALA A 86 1.14 -9.23 4.18
CA ALA A 86 0.57 -8.01 4.74
C ALA A 86 0.76 -6.79 3.84
N ARG A 87 1.80 -6.79 2.99
CA ARG A 87 2.13 -5.69 2.07
C ARG A 87 2.75 -6.23 0.79
N ILE A 88 2.41 -5.60 -0.32
CA ILE A 88 3.04 -5.82 -1.62
C ILE A 88 3.47 -4.44 -2.13
N LYS A 89 4.74 -4.25 -2.49
CA LYS A 89 5.24 -3.02 -3.12
C LYS A 89 5.98 -3.40 -4.39
N LEU A 90 5.54 -2.86 -5.53
CA LEU A 90 6.14 -3.13 -6.83
C LEU A 90 6.56 -1.80 -7.48
N LYS A 91 7.73 -1.81 -8.11
CA LYS A 91 8.25 -0.72 -8.92
C LYS A 91 8.07 -1.07 -10.40
N TYR A 92 7.45 -0.19 -11.16
CA TYR A 92 7.25 -0.40 -12.59
C TYR A 92 8.56 -0.22 -13.37
N GLU A 93 8.69 -0.93 -14.50
CA GLU A 93 9.82 -0.73 -15.42
C GLU A 93 9.85 0.69 -15.99
N ARG A 94 8.67 1.19 -16.39
CA ARG A 94 8.45 2.55 -16.85
C ARG A 94 8.35 3.52 -15.67
N ASP A 95 9.34 4.39 -15.55
CA ASP A 95 9.48 5.39 -14.48
C ASP A 95 9.01 6.79 -14.88
N ASP A 96 8.65 6.99 -16.15
CA ASP A 96 8.23 8.27 -16.69
C ASP A 96 6.91 8.78 -16.07
N LYS A 97 6.78 10.10 -15.91
CA LYS A 97 5.58 10.73 -15.35
C LYS A 97 4.34 10.49 -16.23
N GLY A 98 4.49 10.38 -17.55
CA GLY A 98 3.38 10.12 -18.45
C GLY A 98 2.72 8.77 -18.19
N PHE A 99 3.51 7.74 -17.89
CA PHE A 99 3.02 6.45 -17.46
C PHE A 99 2.31 6.51 -16.10
N PHE A 100 2.84 7.27 -15.15
CA PHE A 100 2.16 7.51 -13.88
C PHE A 100 0.81 8.18 -14.07
N ASP A 101 0.72 9.22 -14.91
CA ASP A 101 -0.54 9.92 -15.18
C ASP A 101 -1.56 8.97 -15.81
N GLN A 102 -1.12 8.10 -16.74
CA GLN A 102 -1.96 7.04 -17.32
C GLN A 102 -2.47 6.06 -16.25
N LEU A 103 -1.60 5.59 -15.35
CA LEU A 103 -2.00 4.70 -14.25
C LEU A 103 -2.98 5.39 -13.29
N LEU A 104 -2.72 6.66 -12.96
CA LEU A 104 -3.57 7.46 -12.09
C LEU A 104 -4.98 7.61 -12.69
N ASP A 105 -5.07 7.89 -13.99
CA ASP A 105 -6.35 7.95 -14.69
C ASP A 105 -7.10 6.61 -14.65
N GLN A 106 -6.41 5.50 -14.88
CA GLN A 106 -7.01 4.17 -14.78
C GLN A 106 -7.48 3.85 -13.36
N PHE A 107 -6.70 4.23 -12.35
CA PHE A 107 -7.05 4.03 -10.93
C PHE A 107 -8.25 4.90 -10.56
N ASN A 108 -8.30 6.14 -11.02
CA ASN A 108 -9.43 7.04 -10.81
C ASN A 108 -10.71 6.51 -11.44
N ARG A 109 -10.63 5.99 -12.67
CA ARG A 109 -11.78 5.36 -13.35
C ARG A 109 -12.27 4.13 -12.61
N LYS A 110 -11.36 3.33 -12.06
CA LYS A 110 -11.69 2.07 -11.38
C LYS A 110 -12.16 2.25 -9.94
N PHE A 111 -11.51 3.11 -9.17
CA PHE A 111 -11.67 3.22 -7.71
C PHE A 111 -12.24 4.57 -7.25
N GLY A 112 -12.50 5.49 -8.18
CA GLY A 112 -12.85 6.87 -7.86
C GLY A 112 -11.64 7.69 -7.42
N LYS A 113 -11.91 8.90 -6.90
CA LYS A 113 -10.86 9.84 -6.47
C LYS A 113 -10.07 9.28 -5.27
N PRO A 114 -8.75 9.57 -5.17
CA PRO A 114 -7.96 9.20 -4.00
C PRO A 114 -8.49 9.89 -2.75
N ALA A 115 -8.35 9.21 -1.61
CA ALA A 115 -8.75 9.72 -0.31
C ALA A 115 -7.76 10.77 0.22
N GLU A 116 -6.48 10.67 -0.17
CA GLU A 116 -5.42 11.46 0.43
C GLU A 116 -4.23 11.65 -0.51
N TYR A 117 -3.66 12.86 -0.51
CA TYR A 117 -2.33 13.13 -1.08
C TYR A 117 -1.26 12.84 -0.03
N ARG A 118 -0.24 12.08 -0.41
CA ARG A 118 0.88 11.65 0.44
C ARG A 118 2.25 12.09 -0.11
N GLY A 119 2.27 12.87 -1.18
CA GLY A 119 3.50 13.42 -1.74
C GLY A 119 4.04 14.59 -0.90
N ASP A 120 5.19 15.11 -1.31
CA ASP A 120 5.75 16.31 -0.69
C ASP A 120 5.11 17.60 -1.25
N ALA A 121 5.34 18.71 -0.53
CA ALA A 121 4.78 20.01 -0.86
C ALA A 121 5.37 20.63 -2.14
N PHE A 122 6.61 20.28 -2.48
CA PHE A 122 7.35 20.74 -3.66
C PHE A 122 7.09 19.87 -4.90
N ARG A 123 6.29 18.79 -4.74
CA ARG A 123 5.94 17.79 -5.76
C ARG A 123 7.15 17.08 -6.37
N ALA A 124 8.27 16.99 -5.65
CA ALA A 124 9.37 16.09 -6.03
C ALA A 124 8.95 14.61 -5.88
N CYS A 125 7.93 14.37 -5.04
CA CYS A 125 7.31 13.12 -4.73
C CYS A 125 5.80 13.29 -4.80
N ILE A 126 5.15 12.51 -5.67
CA ILE A 126 3.71 12.52 -5.86
C ILE A 126 3.21 11.15 -5.40
N ALA A 127 2.36 11.12 -4.38
CA ALA A 127 1.73 9.88 -3.95
C ALA A 127 0.24 10.09 -3.70
N TRP A 128 -0.59 9.25 -4.31
CA TRP A 128 -2.03 9.23 -4.11
C TRP A 128 -2.43 7.96 -3.41
N LYS A 129 -3.28 8.09 -2.39
CA LYS A 129 -3.72 6.98 -1.56
C LYS A 129 -5.23 6.80 -1.65
N TRP A 130 -5.63 5.55 -1.85
CA TRP A 130 -7.00 5.08 -1.68
C TRP A 130 -7.07 4.18 -0.45
N THR A 131 -8.21 4.22 0.23
CA THR A 131 -8.49 3.37 1.39
C THR A 131 -9.80 2.64 1.14
N PHE A 132 -9.81 1.35 1.43
CA PHE A 132 -10.95 0.48 1.21
C PHE A 132 -11.23 -0.36 2.45
N VAL A 133 -12.47 -0.82 2.57
CA VAL A 133 -12.85 -1.92 3.45
C VAL A 133 -13.37 -3.03 2.54
N ASP A 134 -12.77 -4.22 2.62
CA ASP A 134 -13.23 -5.37 1.82
C ASP A 134 -14.43 -6.08 2.48
N SER A 135 -14.95 -7.12 1.82
CA SER A 135 -16.07 -7.92 2.33
C SER A 135 -15.76 -8.66 3.63
N GLU A 136 -14.49 -8.89 3.92
CA GLU A 136 -13.99 -9.55 5.13
C GLU A 136 -13.65 -8.53 6.23
N LYS A 137 -14.03 -7.25 6.04
CA LYS A 137 -13.74 -6.12 6.94
C LYS A 137 -12.25 -5.81 7.08
N ASN A 138 -11.42 -6.26 6.15
CA ASN A 138 -10.02 -5.85 6.10
C ASN A 138 -9.90 -4.41 5.61
N ARG A 139 -9.00 -3.66 6.24
CA ARG A 139 -8.68 -2.28 5.84
C ARG A 139 -7.53 -2.29 4.86
N ILE A 140 -7.82 -2.02 3.59
CA ILE A 140 -6.84 -2.08 2.51
C ILE A 140 -6.44 -0.67 2.08
N ASN A 141 -5.14 -0.43 1.98
CA ASN A 141 -4.59 0.78 1.40
C ASN A 141 -3.97 0.47 0.03
N LEU A 142 -4.30 1.27 -0.97
CA LEU A 142 -3.60 1.34 -2.24
C LEU A 142 -2.89 2.68 -2.33
N ILE A 143 -1.61 2.67 -2.68
CA ILE A 143 -0.83 3.87 -2.95
C ILE A 143 -0.22 3.75 -4.34
N LEU A 144 -0.44 4.77 -5.18
CA LEU A 144 0.29 4.97 -6.43
C LEU A 144 1.24 6.14 -6.22
N GLN A 145 2.51 5.96 -6.54
CA GLN A 145 3.56 6.93 -6.33
C GLN A 145 4.37 7.18 -7.61
N HIS A 146 4.75 8.43 -7.83
CA HIS A 146 5.77 8.87 -8.78
C HIS A 146 6.82 9.72 -8.08
N ASN A 147 8.05 9.22 -8.15
CA ASN A 147 9.29 9.81 -7.69
C ASN A 147 9.32 10.26 -6.23
N CYS A 148 10.54 10.48 -5.76
CA CYS A 148 11.06 11.03 -4.50
C CYS A 148 12.56 10.86 -4.82
N GLN A 149 13.29 11.94 -5.12
CA GLN A 149 14.61 11.98 -5.83
C GLN A 149 15.53 10.75 -5.66
N ASP A 150 16.28 10.40 -6.71
CA ASP A 150 17.46 9.53 -6.58
C ASP A 150 18.46 10.23 -5.65
N ASP A 151 18.46 9.86 -4.38
CA ASP A 151 19.60 10.05 -3.48
C ASP A 151 20.17 8.67 -3.12
N GLU A 152 21.27 8.64 -2.37
CA GLU A 152 21.92 7.37 -2.00
C GLU A 152 20.97 6.41 -1.23
N ASP A 153 19.86 6.91 -0.69
CA ASP A 153 18.90 6.19 0.16
C ASP A 153 17.51 5.95 -0.50
N TYR A 154 17.13 6.67 -1.56
CA TYR A 154 15.82 6.54 -2.23
C TYR A 154 15.93 6.27 -3.74
N MET A 155 15.24 5.23 -4.19
CA MET A 155 15.21 4.81 -5.60
C MET A 155 14.06 5.47 -6.36
N SER A 156 14.39 6.30 -7.35
CA SER A 156 13.48 7.07 -8.22
C SER A 156 12.47 6.23 -9.04
N GLY A 157 11.34 6.83 -9.47
CA GLY A 157 10.41 6.25 -10.47
C GLY A 157 8.99 5.95 -9.97
N ASN A 158 8.28 5.07 -10.70
CA ASN A 158 6.86 4.76 -10.46
C ASN A 158 6.69 3.49 -9.61
N ALA A 159 5.85 3.57 -8.58
CA ALA A 159 5.59 2.44 -7.70
C ALA A 159 4.11 2.33 -7.31
N VAL A 160 3.70 1.10 -7.04
CA VAL A 160 2.39 0.76 -6.50
C VAL A 160 2.54 -0.05 -5.23
N LYS A 161 1.75 0.26 -4.22
CA LYS A 161 1.77 -0.41 -2.93
C LYS A 161 0.36 -0.79 -2.51
N LEU A 162 0.19 -2.06 -2.16
CA LEU A 162 -0.99 -2.59 -1.48
C LEU A 162 -0.63 -2.97 -0.05
N SER A 163 -1.52 -2.70 0.92
CA SER A 163 -1.28 -3.05 2.33
C SER A 163 -2.57 -3.37 3.06
N MET A 164 -2.54 -4.43 3.88
CA MET A 164 -3.63 -4.79 4.79
C MET A 164 -3.36 -4.24 6.20
N ARG A 165 -3.98 -3.10 6.52
CA ARG A 165 -3.67 -2.32 7.75
C ARG A 165 -4.00 -3.07 9.04
N ASN A 166 -5.11 -3.79 9.07
CA ASN A 166 -5.53 -4.55 10.24
C ASN A 166 -4.59 -5.73 10.53
N LEU A 167 -4.08 -6.43 9.50
CA LEU A 167 -3.09 -7.48 9.69
C LEU A 167 -1.77 -6.91 10.23
N ILE A 168 -1.25 -5.84 9.62
CA ILE A 168 -0.02 -5.16 10.10
C ILE A 168 -0.17 -4.72 11.57
N GLU A 169 -1.34 -4.18 11.93
CA GLU A 169 -1.61 -3.75 13.31
C GLU A 169 -1.65 -4.92 14.29
N LYS A 170 -2.27 -6.03 13.89
CA LYS A 170 -2.34 -7.26 14.70
C LYS A 170 -0.94 -7.82 14.96
N GLU A 171 -0.08 -7.83 13.95
CA GLU A 171 1.32 -8.25 14.09
C GLU A 171 2.10 -7.34 15.04
N ARG A 172 1.95 -6.01 14.90
CA ARG A 172 2.59 -5.03 15.79
C ARG A 172 2.23 -5.28 17.26
N LEU A 173 0.94 -5.44 17.54
CA LEU A 173 0.43 -5.68 18.90
C LEU A 173 0.96 -7.00 19.48
N CYS A 174 0.97 -8.07 18.68
CA CYS A 174 1.55 -9.35 19.08
C CYS A 174 3.03 -9.21 19.47
N PHE A 175 3.79 -8.49 18.65
CA PHE A 175 5.23 -8.36 18.82
C PHE A 175 5.58 -7.51 20.04
N GLU A 176 4.87 -6.41 20.24
CA GLU A 176 5.03 -5.55 21.42
C GLU A 176 4.70 -6.29 22.72
N ALA A 177 3.66 -7.12 22.73
CA ALA A 177 3.30 -7.93 23.89
C ALA A 177 4.36 -8.99 24.24
N ARG A 178 5.22 -9.38 23.29
CA ARG A 178 6.30 -10.37 23.49
C ARG A 178 7.64 -9.75 23.84
N ARG A 179 7.80 -8.42 23.77
CA ARG A 179 9.07 -7.77 24.15
C ARG A 179 9.18 -7.60 25.66
N PRO A 180 10.22 -8.16 26.31
CA PRO A 180 10.39 -8.09 27.76
C PRO A 180 10.85 -6.70 28.26
N GLU A 181 11.46 -5.89 27.41
CA GLU A 181 11.90 -4.54 27.77
C GLU A 181 10.86 -3.49 27.36
N PRO A 182 10.17 -2.84 28.31
CA PRO A 182 9.44 -1.63 27.98
C PRO A 182 10.43 -0.61 27.42
N ARG A 183 10.04 0.11 26.36
CA ARG A 183 10.77 1.31 25.95
C ARG A 183 10.97 2.17 27.20
N LYS A 184 12.23 2.40 27.60
CA LYS A 184 12.52 3.28 28.74
C LYS A 184 11.79 4.61 28.52
N PRO A 185 11.08 5.14 29.52
CA PRO A 185 10.36 6.39 29.38
C PRO A 185 11.32 7.46 28.83
N ALA A 186 10.84 8.26 27.87
CA ALA A 186 11.64 9.32 27.25
C ALA A 186 12.21 10.31 28.29
N GLU A 187 11.58 10.40 29.45
CA GLU A 187 12.00 11.20 30.61
C GLU A 187 13.31 10.69 31.23
N GLU A 188 13.49 9.37 31.36
CA GLU A 188 14.71 8.73 31.92
C GLU A 188 15.92 8.89 30.99
N LEU A 189 15.69 9.03 29.68
CA LEU A 189 16.73 9.30 28.67
C LEU A 189 17.12 10.79 28.60
N ARG A 190 16.22 11.70 28.98
CA ARG A 190 16.46 13.16 28.95
C ARG A 190 17.40 13.63 30.06
N GLU A 191 17.52 12.89 31.15
CA GLU A 191 18.39 13.24 32.27
C GLU A 191 19.89 13.10 31.96
N LYS A 192 20.25 12.29 30.94
CA LYS A 192 21.64 12.17 30.49
C LYS A 192 22.03 13.35 29.60
N LYS A 193 22.75 14.30 30.19
CA LYS A 193 23.42 15.37 29.44
C LYS A 193 24.71 14.83 28.83
N PHE A 194 24.77 14.77 27.50
CA PHE A 194 25.98 14.48 26.75
C PHE A 194 26.63 15.80 26.30
N ASP A 195 27.97 15.84 26.27
CA ASP A 195 28.70 16.95 25.65
C ASP A 195 28.36 17.02 24.15
N ILE A 196 28.27 18.21 23.56
CA ILE A 196 27.97 18.36 22.14
C ILE A 196 28.99 17.63 21.26
N LYS A 197 30.25 17.53 21.71
CA LYS A 197 31.31 16.78 21.03
C LYS A 197 30.98 15.30 20.85
N TYR A 198 30.13 14.73 21.71
CA TYR A 198 29.66 13.35 21.56
C TYR A 198 28.83 13.14 20.28
N PHE A 199 28.19 14.20 19.77
CA PHE A 199 27.31 14.15 18.60
C PHE A 199 27.96 14.71 17.33
N VAL A 200 29.18 15.25 17.43
CA VAL A 200 29.91 15.81 16.29
C VAL A 200 30.89 14.74 15.80
N PRO A 201 30.77 14.26 14.54
CA PRO A 201 31.77 13.37 13.95
C PRO A 201 33.15 14.04 13.92
N ASP A 202 34.22 13.27 14.15
CA ASP A 202 35.61 13.73 14.01
C ASP A 202 35.95 14.17 12.58
#